data_AF-A0A6G4ZU99-F1
#
_entry.id   AF-A0A6G4ZU99-F1
#
_cell.length_a   1.000
_cell.length_b   1.000
_cell.length_c   1.000
_cell.angle_alpha   90.00
_cell.angle_beta   90.00
_cell.angle_gamma   90.00
#
_symmetry.space_group_name_H-M   'P 1'
#
loop_
_entity.id
_entity.type
_entity.pdbx_description
1 polymer ?
#
loop_
_entity_poly.entity_id
_entity_poly.type
_entity_poly.pdbx_seq_one_letter_code
_entity_poly.pdbx_strand_id
1 'polypeptide(L)'
;MVKFLLFLLLFAGVSICANVFWFYSGSDFSPKNFQPPVQVAYKSPPVDIPSGPYAYLGHGKQSMVFESTDQSHVLKLFYWKRPLCKRWYRNAENWLRFASPSWLIKTVKKRGEIKKLFTRYIWGFEDLRTETAIVHVHFSKTAEPIPISLIDRNGKSHPLNLADFPFILQKKIILIPQYLDAKLRIGDILGAKQAIANLREYFARRIQMGYIDNPEVFAKNYGFIGDQPVQIDIGRFVKPKQFDVKKEQEKVFRNLDKYVRKHYPALMNLSN
;
A
#
# COMPACT_ATOMS: atom_id res chain seq x y z
N MET A 1 -36.59 -33.76 24.87
CA MET A 1 -36.44 -32.29 25.00
C MET A 1 -34.98 -31.83 24.99
N VAL A 2 -34.12 -32.31 25.89
CA VAL A 2 -32.70 -31.91 25.98
C VAL A 2 -31.90 -32.13 24.68
N LYS A 3 -32.07 -33.29 24.01
CA LYS A 3 -31.40 -33.59 22.74
C LYS A 3 -31.79 -32.63 21.59
N PHE A 4 -33.04 -32.17 21.58
CA PHE A 4 -33.53 -31.22 20.58
C PHE A 4 -32.96 -29.81 20.82
N LEU A 5 -32.85 -29.39 22.08
CA LEU A 5 -32.23 -28.11 22.44
C LEU A 5 -30.74 -28.08 22.09
N LEU A 6 -30.01 -29.17 22.34
CA LEU A 6 -28.61 -29.33 21.94
C LEU A 6 -28.43 -29.26 20.43
N PHE A 7 -29.32 -29.89 19.65
CA PHE A 7 -29.30 -29.82 18.20
C PHE A 7 -29.48 -28.39 17.69
N LEU A 8 -30.44 -27.63 18.25
CA LEU A 8 -30.67 -26.24 17.88
C LEU A 8 -29.48 -25.33 18.19
N LEU A 9 -28.83 -25.52 19.35
CA LEU A 9 -27.64 -24.76 19.73
C LEU A 9 -26.46 -25.07 18.80
N LEU A 10 -26.29 -26.33 18.41
CA LEU A 10 -25.21 -26.76 17.52
C LEU A 10 -25.45 -26.24 16.09
N PHE A 11 -26.69 -26.28 15.60
CA PHE A 11 -27.06 -25.72 14.30
C PHE A 11 -26.89 -24.19 14.25
N ALA A 12 -27.25 -23.49 15.33
CA ALA A 12 -27.00 -22.05 15.47
C ALA A 12 -25.49 -21.75 15.50
N GLY A 13 -24.71 -22.55 16.24
CA GLY A 13 -23.25 -22.43 16.27
C GLY A 13 -22.60 -22.61 14.90
N VAL A 14 -22.97 -23.67 14.17
CA VAL A 14 -22.49 -23.93 12.80
C VAL A 14 -22.90 -22.80 11.85
N SER A 15 -24.14 -22.30 11.94
CA SER A 15 -24.62 -21.19 11.11
C SER A 15 -23.85 -19.89 11.39
N ILE A 16 -23.55 -19.61 12.66
CA ILE A 16 -22.73 -18.46 13.06
C ILE A 16 -21.31 -18.62 12.53
N CYS A 17 -20.69 -19.79 12.71
CA CYS A 17 -19.36 -20.08 12.19
C CYS A 17 -19.29 -20.00 10.68
N ALA A 18 -20.29 -20.51 9.95
CA ALA A 18 -20.38 -20.43 8.49
C ALA A 18 -20.57 -18.99 8.01
N ASN A 19 -21.37 -18.18 8.71
CA ASN A 19 -21.52 -16.76 8.40
C ASN A 19 -20.27 -15.95 8.73
N VAL A 20 -19.58 -16.25 9.84
CA VAL A 20 -18.29 -15.64 10.17
C VAL A 20 -17.25 -16.05 9.13
N PHE A 21 -17.18 -17.33 8.79
CA PHE A 21 -16.29 -17.84 7.74
C PHE A 21 -16.60 -17.18 6.40
N TRP A 22 -17.85 -17.15 5.95
CA TRP A 22 -18.29 -16.47 4.72
C TRP A 22 -18.06 -14.95 4.77
N PHE A 23 -18.14 -14.32 5.95
CA PHE A 23 -17.81 -12.91 6.10
C PHE A 23 -16.31 -12.62 5.98
N TYR A 24 -15.47 -13.57 6.41
CA TYR A 24 -14.02 -13.50 6.24
C TYR A 24 -13.54 -14.04 4.88
N SER A 25 -14.31 -14.91 4.22
CA SER A 25 -13.94 -15.56 2.95
C SER A 25 -14.65 -14.96 1.72
N GLY A 26 -15.84 -14.38 1.90
CA GLY A 26 -16.76 -13.92 0.85
C GLY A 26 -16.52 -12.48 0.39
N SER A 27 -15.87 -12.37 -0.78
CA SER A 27 -15.74 -11.17 -1.62
C SER A 27 -14.97 -10.00 -1.01
N ASP A 28 -13.68 -10.21 -0.70
CA ASP A 28 -12.77 -9.08 -0.45
C ASP A 28 -12.66 -8.14 -1.67
N PHE A 29 -12.88 -8.67 -2.87
CA PHE A 29 -12.94 -7.88 -4.09
C PHE A 29 -14.38 -7.52 -4.45
N SER A 30 -14.71 -6.23 -4.36
CA SER A 30 -15.91 -5.64 -4.95
C SER A 30 -15.55 -4.29 -5.55
N PRO A 31 -15.87 -4.02 -6.83
CA PRO A 31 -15.58 -2.72 -7.47
C PRO A 31 -16.09 -1.51 -6.66
N LYS A 32 -17.22 -1.68 -5.96
CA LYS A 32 -17.82 -0.65 -5.10
C LYS A 32 -16.92 -0.23 -3.93
N ASN A 33 -15.96 -1.05 -3.54
CA ASN A 33 -15.00 -0.73 -2.49
C ASN A 33 -13.92 0.25 -2.98
N PHE A 34 -13.66 0.40 -4.29
CA PHE A 34 -12.63 1.29 -4.81
C PHE A 34 -13.09 2.74 -5.02
N GLN A 35 -14.31 3.09 -4.60
CA GLN A 35 -14.84 4.44 -4.72
C GLN A 35 -14.66 5.20 -3.39
N PRO A 36 -13.60 6.02 -3.24
CA PRO A 36 -13.40 6.79 -2.01
C PRO A 36 -14.53 7.82 -1.85
N PRO A 37 -14.84 8.22 -0.60
CA PRO A 37 -15.84 9.25 -0.31
C PRO A 37 -15.40 10.66 -0.73
N VAL A 38 -14.15 10.83 -1.16
CA VAL A 38 -13.56 12.10 -1.56
C VAL A 38 -12.75 11.86 -2.83
N GLN A 39 -13.02 12.67 -3.85
CA GLN A 39 -12.16 12.75 -5.03
C GLN A 39 -11.17 13.90 -4.85
N VAL A 40 -9.94 13.71 -5.31
CA VAL A 40 -8.95 14.77 -5.41
C VAL A 40 -8.76 15.03 -6.90
N ALA A 41 -8.99 16.28 -7.32
CA ALA A 41 -8.85 16.68 -8.71
C ALA A 41 -7.36 16.74 -9.09
N TYR A 42 -6.78 15.58 -9.35
CA TYR A 42 -5.40 15.44 -9.81
C TYR A 42 -5.27 14.23 -10.73
N LYS A 43 -4.65 14.47 -11.88
CA LYS A 43 -4.30 13.47 -12.89
C LYS A 43 -2.96 13.89 -13.50
N SER A 44 -1.98 13.00 -13.48
CA SER A 44 -0.72 13.21 -14.21
C SER A 44 -0.95 13.11 -15.72
N PRO A 45 -0.01 13.57 -16.57
CA PRO A 45 -0.09 13.35 -18.01
C PRO A 45 -0.41 11.89 -18.38
N PRO A 46 -1.15 11.63 -19.46
CA PRO A 46 -1.44 10.27 -19.93
C PRO A 46 -0.14 9.48 -20.13
N VAL A 47 -0.18 8.21 -19.78
CA VAL A 47 0.88 7.24 -20.08
C VAL A 47 0.24 5.99 -20.63
N ASP A 48 1.02 5.22 -21.38
CA ASP A 48 0.60 3.88 -21.80
C ASP A 48 0.56 2.97 -20.57
N ILE A 49 -0.64 2.55 -20.21
CA ILE A 49 -0.85 1.54 -19.17
C ILE A 49 -0.62 0.17 -19.84
N PRO A 50 0.28 -0.67 -19.29
CA PRO A 50 0.53 -2.00 -19.83
C PRO A 50 -0.76 -2.77 -20.10
N SER A 51 -0.87 -3.31 -21.31
CA SER A 51 -2.03 -4.10 -21.71
C SER A 51 -2.06 -5.46 -21.02
N GLY A 52 -3.24 -6.08 -20.98
CA GLY A 52 -3.45 -7.39 -20.38
C GLY A 52 -3.97 -7.36 -18.94
N PRO A 53 -4.15 -8.54 -18.33
CA PRO A 53 -4.67 -8.63 -16.97
C PRO A 53 -3.65 -8.23 -15.92
N TYR A 54 -4.17 -7.78 -14.77
CA TYR A 54 -3.39 -7.50 -13.57
C TYR A 54 -3.78 -8.47 -12.45
N ALA A 55 -2.82 -9.26 -11.98
CA ALA A 55 -3.04 -10.29 -10.97
C ALA A 55 -2.86 -9.76 -9.55
N TYR A 56 -3.71 -10.19 -8.62
CA TYR A 56 -3.62 -9.78 -7.23
C TYR A 56 -2.26 -10.14 -6.62
N LEU A 57 -1.54 -9.12 -6.14
CA LEU A 57 -0.23 -9.26 -5.50
C LEU A 57 -0.32 -9.14 -3.98
N GLY A 58 -1.22 -8.29 -3.48
CA GLY A 58 -1.38 -8.08 -2.04
C GLY A 58 -2.33 -6.94 -1.70
N HIS A 59 -2.49 -6.67 -0.41
CA HIS A 59 -3.29 -5.53 0.04
C HIS A 59 -2.68 -4.86 1.27
N GLY A 60 -2.80 -3.54 1.30
CA GLY A 60 -2.53 -2.71 2.47
C GLY A 60 -3.81 -2.34 3.21
N LYS A 61 -3.72 -1.34 4.08
CA LYS A 61 -4.89 -0.80 4.79
C LYS A 61 -5.83 0.02 3.90
N GLN A 62 -5.30 0.60 2.82
CA GLN A 62 -5.96 1.63 2.01
C GLN A 62 -5.89 1.36 0.50
N SER A 63 -5.16 0.35 0.07
CA SER A 63 -5.02 -0.01 -1.34
C SER A 63 -4.87 -1.51 -1.52
N MET A 64 -5.38 -2.02 -2.64
CA MET A 64 -5.07 -3.34 -3.16
C MET A 64 -4.05 -3.19 -4.29
N VAL A 65 -3.10 -4.11 -4.36
CA VAL A 65 -1.99 -4.09 -5.31
C VAL A 65 -2.17 -5.24 -6.27
N PHE A 66 -2.09 -4.93 -7.56
CA PHE A 66 -2.16 -5.89 -8.64
C PHE A 66 -0.91 -5.75 -9.51
N GLU A 67 -0.38 -6.85 -10.00
CA GLU A 67 0.82 -6.94 -10.81
C GLU A 67 0.45 -7.12 -12.28
N SER A 68 1.12 -6.41 -13.18
CA SER A 68 0.92 -6.57 -14.63
C SER A 68 1.40 -7.95 -15.12
N THR A 69 0.85 -8.43 -16.24
CA THR A 69 1.20 -9.75 -16.81
C THR A 69 2.69 -9.88 -17.13
N ASP A 70 3.34 -8.79 -17.55
CA ASP A 70 4.78 -8.72 -17.85
C ASP A 70 5.66 -8.53 -16.60
N GLN A 71 5.05 -8.48 -15.41
CA GLN A 71 5.71 -8.28 -14.11
C GLN A 71 6.55 -6.99 -14.01
N SER A 72 6.34 -6.02 -14.90
CA SER A 72 7.12 -4.78 -14.93
C SER A 72 6.51 -3.68 -14.07
N HIS A 73 5.20 -3.73 -13.82
CA HIS A 73 4.45 -2.71 -13.09
C HIS A 73 3.54 -3.31 -12.02
N VAL A 74 3.21 -2.46 -11.04
CA VAL A 74 2.15 -2.68 -10.07
C VAL A 74 1.12 -1.57 -10.16
N LEU A 75 -0.14 -1.97 -10.23
CA LEU A 75 -1.32 -1.12 -10.16
C LEU A 75 -1.81 -1.12 -8.72
N LYS A 76 -1.88 0.07 -8.09
CA LYS A 76 -2.46 0.22 -6.75
C LYS A 76 -3.80 0.91 -6.84
N LEU A 77 -4.86 0.17 -6.52
CA LEU A 77 -6.22 0.68 -6.44
C LEU A 77 -6.56 1.04 -5.02
N PHE A 78 -6.92 2.30 -4.78
CA PHE A 78 -7.28 2.76 -3.44
C PHE A 78 -8.70 2.32 -3.12
N TYR A 79 -8.85 1.59 -2.01
CA TYR A 79 -10.16 1.11 -1.58
C TYR A 79 -10.55 1.66 -0.23
N TRP A 80 -11.83 1.97 -0.14
CA TRP A 80 -12.52 2.39 1.05
C TRP A 80 -13.49 1.29 1.46
N LYS A 81 -13.05 0.42 2.38
CA LYS A 81 -13.98 -0.50 3.03
C LYS A 81 -14.94 0.36 3.83
N ARG A 82 -16.16 0.55 3.30
CA ARG A 82 -17.21 1.28 4.00
C ARG A 82 -17.35 0.62 5.37
N PRO A 83 -17.29 1.37 6.49
CA PRO A 83 -17.65 0.80 7.78
C PRO A 83 -19.03 0.18 7.58
N LEU A 84 -19.15 -1.10 7.93
CA LEU A 84 -20.30 -1.96 7.67
C LEU A 84 -21.60 -1.16 7.66
N CYS A 85 -22.09 -0.81 6.47
CA CYS A 85 -23.35 -0.10 6.35
C CYS A 85 -24.47 -1.13 6.43
N LYS A 86 -24.65 -1.75 7.60
CA LYS A 86 -25.65 -2.77 7.80
C LYS A 86 -27.05 -2.13 7.84
N ARG A 87 -28.00 -2.72 7.12
CA ARG A 87 -29.42 -2.28 7.09
C ARG A 87 -30.11 -2.30 8.47
N TRP A 88 -29.68 -3.11 9.44
CA TRP A 88 -30.36 -3.27 10.75
C TRP A 88 -30.40 -2.01 11.61
N TYR A 89 -29.55 -1.03 11.34
CA TYR A 89 -29.49 0.20 12.14
C TYR A 89 -30.26 1.35 11.47
N ARG A 90 -30.90 1.17 10.31
CA ARG A 90 -31.62 2.27 9.62
C ARG A 90 -32.86 2.78 10.38
N ASN A 91 -33.31 2.10 11.44
CA ASN A 91 -34.30 2.66 12.36
C ASN A 91 -33.63 3.68 13.29
N ALA A 92 -34.10 4.93 13.19
CA ALA A 92 -33.58 6.08 13.95
C ALA A 92 -33.66 5.88 15.48
N GLU A 93 -34.64 5.09 15.96
CA GLU A 93 -34.80 4.75 17.38
C GLU A 93 -33.64 3.92 17.95
N ASN A 94 -32.91 3.17 17.12
CA ASN A 94 -31.75 2.39 17.55
C ASN A 94 -30.44 3.22 17.58
N TRP A 95 -30.42 4.41 16.97
CA TRP A 95 -29.20 5.23 16.81
C TRP A 95 -28.97 6.24 17.93
N LEU A 96 -30.02 6.86 18.44
CA LEU A 96 -29.91 7.98 19.38
C LEU A 96 -29.29 7.57 20.73
N ARG A 97 -29.31 6.28 21.08
CA ARG A 97 -28.73 5.76 22.34
C ARG A 97 -27.28 5.23 22.24
N PHE A 98 -26.73 5.04 21.04
CA PHE A 98 -25.42 4.37 20.86
C PHE A 98 -24.43 5.06 19.91
N ALA A 99 -24.87 6.05 19.13
CA ALA A 99 -23.97 6.83 18.28
C ALA A 99 -23.24 7.89 19.11
N SER A 100 -22.16 7.52 19.78
CA SER A 100 -21.28 8.53 20.41
C SER A 100 -20.77 9.51 19.33
N PRO A 101 -20.62 10.81 19.64
CA PRO A 101 -19.98 11.79 18.76
C PRO A 101 -18.64 11.32 18.16
N SER A 102 -17.97 10.39 18.84
CA SER A 102 -16.74 9.76 18.38
C SER A 102 -16.86 9.04 17.02
N TRP A 103 -18.03 8.51 16.64
CA TRP A 103 -18.22 7.85 15.34
C TRP A 103 -18.23 8.86 14.17
N LEU A 104 -18.92 9.99 14.35
CA LEU A 104 -18.93 11.07 13.37
C LEU A 104 -17.53 11.67 13.22
N ILE A 105 -16.84 11.92 14.34
CA ILE A 105 -15.45 12.36 14.38
C ILE A 105 -14.52 11.36 13.68
N LYS A 106 -14.70 10.04 13.91
CA LYS A 106 -13.91 8.99 13.25
C LYS A 106 -14.10 9.02 11.73
N THR A 107 -15.31 9.30 11.24
CA THR A 107 -15.62 9.37 9.80
C THR A 107 -15.03 10.62 9.14
N VAL A 108 -15.10 11.78 9.78
CA VAL A 108 -14.47 13.02 9.29
C VAL A 108 -12.95 12.92 9.28
N LYS A 109 -12.34 12.42 10.38
CA LYS A 109 -10.89 12.15 10.46
C LYS A 109 -10.45 11.24 9.32
N LYS A 110 -11.21 10.17 9.08
CA LYS A 110 -11.00 9.21 7.99
C LYS A 110 -10.95 9.85 6.60
N ARG A 111 -11.83 10.81 6.30
CA ARG A 111 -11.81 11.56 5.02
C ARG A 111 -10.55 12.43 4.89
N GLY A 112 -10.14 13.09 5.97
CA GLY A 112 -8.90 13.88 6.00
C GLY A 112 -7.65 13.04 5.72
N GLU A 113 -7.63 11.79 6.19
CA GLU A 113 -6.50 10.87 5.95
C GLU A 113 -6.40 10.42 4.48
N ILE A 114 -7.50 10.28 3.74
CA ILE A 114 -7.43 9.97 2.29
C ILE A 114 -6.83 11.15 1.52
N LYS A 115 -7.28 12.39 1.81
CA LYS A 115 -6.72 13.58 1.14
C LYS A 115 -5.21 13.66 1.36
N LYS A 116 -4.76 13.49 2.60
CA LYS A 116 -3.32 13.44 2.93
C LYS A 116 -2.59 12.33 2.19
N LEU A 117 -3.19 11.14 2.10
CA LEU A 117 -2.63 10.02 1.35
C LEU A 117 -2.41 10.39 -0.12
N PHE A 118 -3.44 10.93 -0.78
CA PHE A 118 -3.33 11.33 -2.18
C PHE A 118 -2.31 12.46 -2.37
N THR A 119 -2.27 13.46 -1.48
CA THR A 119 -1.22 14.48 -1.49
C THR A 119 0.18 13.87 -1.42
N ARG A 120 0.41 12.85 -0.60
CA ARG A 120 1.71 12.15 -0.53
C ARG A 120 2.06 11.44 -1.82
N TYR A 121 1.08 10.83 -2.50
CA TYR A 121 1.30 10.22 -3.81
C TYR A 121 1.56 11.25 -4.92
N ILE A 122 0.94 12.42 -4.84
CA ILE A 122 1.25 13.55 -5.72
C ILE A 122 2.71 13.98 -5.50
N TRP A 123 3.15 14.19 -4.26
CA TRP A 123 4.57 14.47 -3.97
C TRP A 123 5.50 13.37 -4.47
N GLY A 124 5.10 12.11 -4.28
CA GLY A 124 5.86 10.96 -4.79
C GLY A 124 6.07 11.03 -6.30
N PHE A 125 5.06 11.45 -7.05
CA PHE A 125 5.13 11.56 -8.49
C PHE A 125 5.85 12.82 -8.98
N GLU A 126 5.52 13.99 -8.43
CA GLU A 126 6.05 15.28 -8.87
C GLU A 126 7.49 15.49 -8.41
N ASP A 127 7.77 15.22 -7.14
CA ASP A 127 9.04 15.57 -6.52
C ASP A 127 10.01 14.38 -6.46
N LEU A 128 9.49 13.15 -6.39
CA LEU A 128 10.26 11.95 -6.03
C LEU A 128 10.06 10.81 -7.03
N ARG A 129 9.88 11.14 -8.32
CA ARG A 129 9.52 10.16 -9.35
C ARG A 129 10.54 9.03 -9.44
N THR A 130 11.82 9.38 -9.33
CA THR A 130 12.97 8.45 -9.36
C THR A 130 12.99 7.59 -8.09
N GLU A 131 12.76 8.19 -6.93
CA GLU A 131 12.79 7.54 -5.63
C GLU A 131 11.59 6.63 -5.36
N THR A 132 10.45 6.91 -5.98
CA THR A 132 9.21 6.16 -5.78
C THR A 132 8.85 5.27 -6.96
N ALA A 133 9.47 5.47 -8.12
CA ALA A 133 9.15 4.81 -9.37
C ALA A 133 7.67 4.88 -9.77
N ILE A 134 6.95 5.92 -9.31
CA ILE A 134 5.57 6.17 -9.72
C ILE A 134 5.58 6.67 -11.16
N VAL A 135 4.85 5.99 -12.02
CA VAL A 135 4.79 6.29 -13.45
C VAL A 135 3.56 7.12 -13.78
N HIS A 136 2.45 6.89 -13.07
CA HIS A 136 1.17 7.58 -13.28
C HIS A 136 0.37 7.70 -11.98
N VAL A 137 -0.35 8.81 -11.85
CA VAL A 137 -1.27 9.09 -10.75
C VAL A 137 -2.61 9.56 -11.31
N HIS A 138 -3.69 8.92 -10.87
CA HIS A 138 -5.04 9.21 -11.30
C HIS A 138 -5.98 9.22 -10.09
N PHE A 139 -6.42 10.39 -9.63
CA PHE A 139 -7.30 10.52 -8.45
C PHE A 139 -8.66 11.14 -8.74
N SER A 140 -8.91 11.50 -9.99
CA SER A 140 -10.15 12.10 -10.48
C SER A 140 -10.82 11.20 -11.52
N LYS A 141 -12.14 11.04 -11.45
CA LYS A 141 -12.88 10.33 -12.49
C LYS A 141 -12.71 11.03 -13.85
N THR A 142 -12.59 10.24 -14.92
CA THR A 142 -12.50 10.76 -16.30
C THR A 142 -13.55 10.13 -17.21
N ALA A 143 -13.85 10.80 -18.32
CA ALA A 143 -14.83 10.33 -19.30
C ALA A 143 -14.27 9.24 -20.22
N GLU A 144 -12.99 9.36 -20.59
CA GLU A 144 -12.30 8.40 -21.45
C GLU A 144 -12.15 7.06 -20.71
N PRO A 145 -12.66 5.95 -21.27
CA PRO A 145 -12.56 4.65 -20.62
C PRO A 145 -11.12 4.14 -20.66
N ILE A 146 -10.70 3.52 -19.56
CA ILE A 146 -9.42 2.84 -19.38
C ILE A 146 -9.73 1.39 -18.98
N PRO A 147 -10.07 0.52 -19.95
CA PRO A 147 -10.48 -0.84 -19.67
C PRO A 147 -9.29 -1.71 -19.25
N ILE A 148 -9.44 -2.45 -18.15
CA ILE A 148 -8.49 -3.46 -17.70
C ILE A 148 -9.23 -4.71 -17.21
N SER A 149 -8.48 -5.79 -17.00
CA SER A 149 -8.96 -6.97 -16.30
C SER A 149 -8.16 -7.19 -15.02
N LEU A 150 -8.83 -7.35 -13.87
CA LEU A 150 -8.19 -7.69 -12.61
C LEU A 150 -8.44 -9.16 -12.27
N ILE A 151 -7.37 -9.89 -11.94
CA ILE A 151 -7.48 -11.26 -11.42
C ILE A 151 -7.38 -11.17 -9.90
N ASP A 152 -8.43 -11.58 -9.20
CA ASP A 152 -8.45 -11.56 -7.73
C ASP A 152 -7.61 -12.70 -7.12
N ARG A 153 -7.52 -12.73 -5.78
CA ARG A 153 -6.78 -13.75 -5.03
C ARG A 153 -7.25 -15.20 -5.26
N ASN A 154 -8.48 -15.38 -5.76
CA ASN A 154 -9.07 -16.68 -6.06
C ASN A 154 -8.92 -17.03 -7.56
N GLY A 155 -8.17 -16.26 -8.33
CA GLY A 155 -8.00 -16.44 -9.76
C GLY A 155 -9.18 -15.97 -10.62
N LYS A 156 -10.18 -15.31 -10.02
CA LYS A 156 -11.37 -14.86 -10.77
C LYS A 156 -11.07 -13.54 -11.48
N SER A 157 -11.40 -13.48 -12.77
CA SER A 157 -11.28 -12.28 -13.60
C SER A 157 -12.43 -11.31 -13.37
N HIS A 158 -12.12 -10.02 -13.26
CA HIS A 158 -13.07 -8.92 -13.08
C HIS A 158 -12.75 -7.80 -14.07
N PRO A 159 -13.61 -7.55 -15.08
CA PRO A 159 -13.45 -6.39 -15.94
C PRO A 159 -13.67 -5.11 -15.13
N LEU A 160 -12.80 -4.12 -15.31
CA LEU A 160 -12.86 -2.85 -14.62
C LEU A 160 -12.50 -1.70 -15.57
N ASN A 161 -13.18 -0.56 -15.42
CA ASN A 161 -12.79 0.68 -16.06
C ASN A 161 -12.02 1.56 -15.06
N LEU A 162 -10.71 1.72 -15.22
CA LEU A 162 -9.89 2.51 -14.29
C LEU A 162 -10.27 3.99 -14.25
N ALA A 163 -10.91 4.51 -15.32
CA ALA A 163 -11.37 5.90 -15.36
C ALA A 163 -12.36 6.27 -14.25
N ASP A 164 -12.98 5.26 -13.61
CA ASP A 164 -13.95 5.42 -12.53
C ASP A 164 -13.32 5.38 -11.13
N PHE A 165 -12.01 5.10 -11.00
CA PHE A 165 -11.38 4.81 -9.70
C PHE A 165 -10.06 5.56 -9.50
N PRO A 166 -9.72 5.92 -8.26
CA PRO A 166 -8.38 6.39 -7.93
C PRO A 166 -7.36 5.25 -8.01
N PHE A 167 -6.28 5.46 -8.75
CA PHE A 167 -5.17 4.52 -8.82
C PHE A 167 -3.82 5.21 -8.98
N ILE A 168 -2.77 4.45 -8.72
CA ILE A 168 -1.44 4.77 -9.24
C ILE A 168 -0.88 3.57 -10.01
N LEU A 169 -0.05 3.87 -11.00
CA LEU A 169 0.81 2.89 -11.66
C LEU A 169 2.26 3.15 -11.22
N GLN A 170 2.94 2.11 -10.77
CA GLN A 170 4.29 2.18 -10.24
C GLN A 170 5.10 1.02 -10.82
N LYS A 171 6.40 1.20 -11.08
CA LYS A 171 7.26 0.09 -11.51
C LYS A 171 7.35 -0.95 -10.39
N LYS A 172 7.40 -2.24 -10.75
CA LYS A 172 7.65 -3.32 -9.79
C LYS A 172 9.10 -3.23 -9.30
N ILE A 173 9.31 -3.52 -8.02
CA ILE A 173 10.64 -3.55 -7.39
C ILE A 173 10.95 -4.94 -6.85
N ILE A 174 12.23 -5.22 -6.65
CA ILE A 174 12.71 -6.36 -5.84
C ILE A 174 12.96 -5.84 -4.43
N LEU A 175 12.29 -6.39 -3.43
CA LEU A 175 12.43 -5.91 -2.04
C LEU A 175 13.86 -6.11 -1.53
N ILE A 176 14.31 -5.26 -0.59
CA ILE A 176 15.66 -5.32 0.00
C ILE A 176 16.07 -6.76 0.37
N PRO A 177 15.26 -7.56 1.09
CA PRO A 177 15.69 -8.90 1.47
C PRO A 177 15.95 -9.79 0.27
N GLN A 178 15.02 -9.79 -0.69
CA GLN A 178 15.12 -10.60 -1.91
C GLN A 178 16.35 -10.20 -2.73
N TYR A 179 16.63 -8.90 -2.82
CA TYR A 179 17.76 -8.37 -3.59
C TYR A 179 19.10 -8.75 -2.96
N LEU A 180 19.27 -8.50 -1.66
CA LEU A 180 20.51 -8.80 -0.95
C LEU A 180 20.75 -10.30 -0.83
N ASP A 181 19.71 -11.10 -0.54
CA ASP A 181 19.82 -12.56 -0.48
C ASP A 181 20.25 -13.13 -1.84
N ALA A 182 19.74 -12.59 -2.95
CA ALA A 182 20.15 -13.01 -4.29
C ALA A 182 21.62 -12.71 -4.57
N LYS A 183 22.09 -11.49 -4.24
CA LYS A 183 23.51 -11.07 -4.37
C LYS A 183 24.43 -11.96 -3.53
N LEU A 184 24.09 -12.20 -2.27
CA LEU A 184 24.89 -13.02 -1.36
C LEU A 184 24.96 -14.48 -1.80
N ARG A 185 23.86 -15.04 -2.31
CA ARG A 185 23.79 -16.43 -2.78
C ARG A 185 24.75 -16.71 -3.94
N ILE A 186 25.00 -15.72 -4.79
CA ILE A 186 25.95 -15.82 -5.92
C ILE A 186 27.37 -15.35 -5.55
N GLY A 187 27.63 -15.05 -4.28
CA GLY A 187 28.95 -14.58 -3.82
C GLY A 187 29.27 -13.11 -4.14
N ASP A 188 28.30 -12.31 -4.63
CA ASP A 188 28.48 -10.89 -4.97
C ASP A 188 28.42 -10.00 -3.71
N ILE A 189 29.44 -10.13 -2.86
CA ILE A 189 29.57 -9.35 -1.61
C ILE A 189 29.76 -7.86 -1.91
N LEU A 190 30.55 -7.52 -2.94
CA LEU A 190 30.80 -6.14 -3.32
C LEU A 190 29.53 -5.45 -3.82
N GLY A 191 28.76 -6.11 -4.69
CA GLY A 191 27.47 -5.60 -5.14
C GLY A 191 26.45 -5.45 -4.02
N ALA A 192 26.42 -6.39 -3.06
CA ALA A 192 25.57 -6.26 -1.87
C ALA A 192 25.97 -5.06 -1.01
N LYS A 193 27.27 -4.80 -0.81
CA LYS A 193 27.76 -3.59 -0.12
C LYS A 193 27.42 -2.30 -0.87
N GLN A 194 27.60 -2.31 -2.18
CA GLN A 194 27.23 -1.18 -3.03
C GLN A 194 25.73 -0.88 -2.93
N ALA A 195 24.87 -1.90 -2.86
CA ALA A 195 23.43 -1.72 -2.65
C ALA A 195 23.11 -0.99 -1.32
N ILE A 196 23.85 -1.29 -0.24
CA ILE A 196 23.71 -0.57 1.04
C ILE A 196 24.18 0.88 0.92
N ALA A 197 25.28 1.13 0.19
CA ALA A 197 25.76 2.49 -0.09
C ALA A 197 24.73 3.29 -0.91
N ASN A 198 24.15 2.68 -1.94
CA ASN A 198 23.10 3.28 -2.76
C ASN A 198 21.87 3.63 -1.89
N LEU A 199 21.48 2.76 -0.96
CA LEU A 199 20.40 3.05 -0.01
C LEU A 199 20.71 4.28 0.87
N ARG A 200 21.95 4.41 1.36
CA ARG A 200 22.36 5.60 2.13
C ARG A 200 22.25 6.87 1.29
N GLU A 201 22.72 6.83 0.05
CA GLU A 201 22.61 7.95 -0.87
C GLU A 201 21.14 8.30 -1.15
N TYR A 202 20.30 7.30 -1.43
CA TYR A 202 18.86 7.45 -1.58
C TYR A 202 18.24 8.19 -0.38
N PHE A 203 18.54 7.76 0.85
CA PHE A 203 18.02 8.40 2.05
C PHE A 203 18.55 9.82 2.20
N ALA A 204 19.83 10.05 1.93
CA ALA A 204 20.44 11.37 1.99
C ALA A 204 19.74 12.36 1.04
N ARG A 205 19.55 11.98 -0.24
CA ARG A 205 18.89 12.81 -1.26
C ARG A 205 17.46 13.12 -0.88
N ARG A 206 16.66 12.10 -0.54
CA ARG A 206 15.26 12.26 -0.12
C ARG A 206 15.12 13.22 1.06
N ILE A 207 16.00 13.10 2.06
CA ILE A 207 16.00 13.97 3.24
C ILE A 207 16.41 15.40 2.85
N GLN A 208 17.42 15.57 1.99
CA GLN A 208 17.80 16.90 1.47
C GLN A 208 16.66 17.59 0.72
N MET A 209 15.80 16.83 0.04
CA MET A 209 14.58 17.33 -0.62
C MET A 209 13.44 17.67 0.36
N GLY A 210 13.65 17.45 1.66
CA GLY A 210 12.72 17.81 2.72
C GLY A 210 11.70 16.73 3.08
N TYR A 211 11.89 15.49 2.62
CA TYR A 211 10.95 14.39 2.89
C TYR A 211 11.45 13.47 4.00
N ILE A 212 10.59 13.25 4.99
CA ILE A 212 10.83 12.31 6.10
C ILE A 212 9.80 11.17 6.08
N ASP A 213 10.22 9.99 6.54
CA ASP A 213 9.38 8.79 6.68
C ASP A 213 9.78 8.07 7.96
N ASN A 214 8.87 7.98 8.92
CA ASN A 214 9.18 7.50 10.26
C ASN A 214 8.05 6.63 10.83
N PRO A 215 8.34 5.41 11.33
CA PRO A 215 9.61 4.66 11.22
C PRO A 215 9.81 4.04 9.84
N GLU A 216 11.07 3.80 9.45
CA GLU A 216 11.43 3.10 8.22
C GLU A 216 11.12 1.60 8.34
N VAL A 217 10.42 1.04 7.35
CA VAL A 217 10.13 -0.40 7.27
C VAL A 217 10.90 -1.00 6.09
N PHE A 218 12.23 -1.11 6.24
CA PHE A 218 13.16 -1.49 5.17
C PHE A 218 12.72 -2.74 4.40
N ALA A 219 12.40 -3.83 5.10
CA ALA A 219 12.08 -5.11 4.47
C ALA A 219 10.81 -5.13 3.59
N LYS A 220 9.90 -4.15 3.76
CA LYS A 220 8.58 -4.16 3.12
C LYS A 220 8.36 -3.00 2.17
N ASN A 221 8.94 -1.84 2.48
CA ASN A 221 8.62 -0.59 1.80
C ASN A 221 9.72 -0.14 0.85
N TYR A 222 10.89 -0.80 0.88
CA TYR A 222 12.06 -0.42 0.12
C TYR A 222 12.60 -1.61 -0.67
N GLY A 223 13.22 -1.32 -1.81
CA GLY A 223 13.88 -2.30 -2.65
C GLY A 223 14.51 -1.63 -3.85
N PHE A 224 14.65 -2.38 -4.94
CA PHE A 224 15.49 -2.01 -6.07
C PHE A 224 14.81 -2.22 -7.42
N ILE A 225 15.16 -1.35 -8.38
CA ILE A 225 14.98 -1.55 -9.82
C ILE A 225 16.37 -1.50 -10.44
N GLY A 226 16.89 -2.65 -10.89
CA GLY A 226 18.34 -2.76 -11.14
C GLY A 226 19.10 -2.47 -9.84
N ASP A 227 20.07 -1.55 -9.88
CA ASP A 227 20.82 -1.10 -8.70
C ASP A 227 20.26 0.17 -8.03
N GLN A 228 19.15 0.71 -8.55
CA GLN A 228 18.54 1.93 -8.04
C GLN A 228 17.59 1.63 -6.87
N PRO A 229 17.81 2.21 -5.68
CA PRO A 229 16.88 2.07 -4.56
C PRO A 229 15.58 2.84 -4.81
N VAL A 230 14.47 2.22 -4.40
CA VAL A 230 13.11 2.74 -4.57
C VAL A 230 12.28 2.46 -3.31
N GLN A 231 11.40 3.40 -2.96
CA GLN A 231 10.39 3.24 -1.91
C GLN A 231 8.98 3.12 -2.49
N ILE A 232 8.30 2.03 -2.18
CA ILE A 232 6.96 1.74 -2.75
C ILE A 232 5.80 2.19 -1.87
N ASP A 233 6.00 2.38 -0.57
CA ASP A 233 4.95 2.88 0.33
C ASP A 233 5.37 4.22 0.92
N ILE A 234 4.75 5.28 0.40
CA ILE A 234 4.94 6.67 0.80
C ILE A 234 3.75 7.19 1.61
N GLY A 235 2.89 6.29 2.09
CA GLY A 235 1.69 6.64 2.85
C GLY A 235 1.96 7.37 4.16
N ARG A 236 3.23 7.49 4.59
CA ARG A 236 3.67 8.16 5.81
C ARG A 236 4.56 9.38 5.57
N PHE A 237 4.79 9.77 4.31
CA PHE A 237 5.64 10.92 4.02
C PHE A 237 5.13 12.21 4.69
N VAL A 238 6.09 12.98 5.19
CA VAL A 238 5.87 14.31 5.73
C VAL A 238 6.91 15.24 5.12
N LYS A 239 6.50 16.46 4.77
CA LYS A 239 7.36 17.56 4.34
C LYS A 239 7.29 18.68 5.39
N PRO A 240 8.00 18.56 6.52
CA PRO A 240 7.95 19.58 7.58
C PRO A 240 8.53 20.89 7.07
N LYS A 241 8.04 22.03 7.60
CA LYS A 241 8.56 23.36 7.24
C LYS A 241 10.03 23.54 7.63
N GLN A 242 10.42 22.97 8.76
CA GLN A 242 11.78 23.04 9.31
C GLN A 242 12.08 21.72 10.02
N PHE A 243 13.29 21.21 9.83
CA PHE A 243 13.84 20.07 10.57
C PHE A 243 15.37 20.05 10.40
N ASP A 244 16.06 19.32 11.28
CA ASP A 244 17.51 19.14 11.21
C ASP A 244 17.84 17.98 10.26
N VAL A 245 18.33 18.35 9.06
CA VAL A 245 18.72 17.42 8.00
C VAL A 245 19.78 16.43 8.49
N LYS A 246 20.81 16.91 9.20
CA LYS A 246 21.92 16.06 9.66
C LYS A 246 21.43 15.05 10.68
N LYS A 247 20.65 15.51 11.67
CA LYS A 247 20.09 14.63 12.70
C LYS A 247 19.18 13.56 12.13
N GLU A 248 18.35 13.90 11.14
CA GLU A 248 17.47 12.93 10.49
C GLU A 248 18.26 11.92 9.65
N GLN A 249 19.28 12.37 8.88
CA GLN A 249 20.17 11.47 8.14
C GLN A 249 20.89 10.49 9.08
N GLU A 250 21.50 10.98 10.15
CA GLU A 250 22.18 10.14 11.14
C GLU A 250 21.23 9.10 11.75
N LYS A 251 19.99 9.48 12.04
CA LYS A 251 18.97 8.57 12.58
C LYS A 251 18.63 7.48 11.58
N VAL A 252 18.34 7.82 10.32
CA VAL A 252 17.99 6.84 9.28
C VAL A 252 19.17 5.90 9.02
N PHE A 253 20.40 6.43 8.97
CA PHE A 253 21.61 5.63 8.78
C PHE A 253 21.85 4.67 9.93
N ARG A 254 21.69 5.12 11.18
CA ARG A 254 21.76 4.23 12.35
C ARG A 254 20.70 3.13 12.29
N ASN A 255 19.48 3.43 11.82
CA ASN A 255 18.43 2.43 11.66
C ASN A 255 18.77 1.42 10.56
N LEU A 256 19.29 1.88 9.43
CA LEU A 256 19.77 1.02 8.35
C LEU A 256 20.91 0.11 8.83
N ASP A 257 21.89 0.65 9.55
CA ASP A 257 23.01 -0.14 10.11
C ASP A 257 22.54 -1.20 11.09
N LYS A 258 21.57 -0.86 11.95
CA LYS A 258 20.95 -1.85 12.85
C LYS A 258 20.25 -2.95 12.07
N TYR A 259 19.54 -2.60 11.00
CA TYR A 259 18.87 -3.56 10.13
C TYR A 259 19.89 -4.47 9.43
N VAL A 260 20.91 -3.89 8.79
CA VAL A 260 21.96 -4.65 8.09
C VAL A 260 22.74 -5.54 9.06
N ARG A 261 23.15 -5.04 10.23
CA ARG A 261 23.84 -5.86 11.23
C ARG A 261 23.01 -7.05 11.70
N LYS A 262 21.70 -6.86 11.85
CA LYS A 262 20.79 -7.91 12.31
C LYS A 262 20.55 -8.99 11.26
N HIS A 263 20.36 -8.59 10.00
CA HIS A 263 19.92 -9.50 8.93
C HIS A 263 21.05 -9.94 7.99
N TYR A 264 22.12 -9.16 7.89
CA TYR A 264 23.22 -9.31 6.95
C TYR A 264 24.59 -9.03 7.60
N PRO A 265 24.96 -9.73 8.70
CA PRO A 265 26.18 -9.43 9.44
C PRO A 265 27.47 -9.54 8.61
N ALA A 266 27.49 -10.39 7.58
CA ALA A 266 28.61 -10.52 6.64
C ALA A 266 28.92 -9.21 5.88
N LEU A 267 27.94 -8.30 5.76
CA LEU A 267 28.11 -7.00 5.11
C LEU A 267 28.67 -5.92 6.03
N MET A 268 28.66 -6.14 7.36
CA MET A 268 29.15 -5.16 8.35
C MET A 268 30.66 -5.20 8.56
N ASN A 269 31.31 -6.32 8.21
CA ASN A 269 32.74 -6.51 8.40
C ASN A 269 33.46 -6.11 7.11
N LEU A 270 34.61 -5.46 7.22
CA LEU A 270 35.38 -4.82 6.13
C LEU A 270 34.85 -3.45 5.70
N SER A 271 34.66 -2.53 6.65
CA SER A 271 35.05 -1.13 6.40
C SER A 271 36.57 -1.10 6.50
N ASN A 272 37.24 -0.97 5.36
CA ASN A 272 38.62 -0.45 5.33
C ASN A 272 38.59 1.03 5.73
#